data_AF-A0AB37WL85-F1
#
_entry.id   AF-A0AB37WL85-F1
#
_cell.length_a   1.000
_cell.length_b   1.000
_cell.length_c   1.000
_cell.angle_alpha   90.00
_cell.angle_beta   90.00
_cell.angle_gamma   90.00
#
_symmetry.space_group_name_H-M   'P 1'
#
loop_
_entity.id
_entity.type
_entity.pdbx_description
1 polymer ?
#
loop_
_entity_poly.entity_id
_entity_poly.type
_entity_poly.pdbx_seq_one_letter_code
_entity_poly.pdbx_strand_id
1 'polypeptide(L)'
;MAIVENWLPPSRENWELVCYIWQFFPIITAAQWVLDWYPQGKTSIESRFNIDGKIGWATMESAGFITLLYIMYSLPKELGLGELPWGNWTMAGCFVFHYLYRAVVSPLLLNPSMSPIHPFVWIMAFGFQMFNAISIGGYLAGYGPTSQYEWAARSEYMFLGLVIWCWGLLANMFHDDDLREIRRAADRKQRKAAAEQGKPVESVDKIYMIPKNGLFKYSLHAHYLCEWIEWAGWWMIGGWKCVPARTFLLNEVTTMLPRALQGKRWYEKKFGKDKLQGRKAIIPGVL
;
A
#
# COMPACT_ATOMS: atom_id res chain seq x y z
N MET A 1 -12.39 -6.93 25.74
CA MET A 1 -11.29 -6.44 26.59
C MET A 1 -10.41 -5.58 25.72
N ALA A 2 -10.26 -4.31 26.09
CA ALA A 2 -9.38 -3.39 25.40
C ALA A 2 -7.92 -3.87 25.49
N ILE A 3 -7.17 -3.79 24.39
CA ILE A 3 -5.72 -4.04 24.40
C ILE A 3 -5.01 -2.85 25.05
N VAL A 4 -5.45 -1.63 24.70
CA VAL A 4 -5.01 -0.39 25.33
C VAL A 4 -6.26 0.42 25.63
N GLU A 5 -6.50 0.68 26.91
CA GLU A 5 -7.69 1.38 27.37
C GLU A 5 -7.87 2.71 26.62
N ASN A 6 -9.07 2.94 26.06
CA ASN A 6 -9.44 4.11 25.25
C ASN A 6 -8.66 4.31 23.94
N TRP A 7 -7.71 3.45 23.57
CA TRP A 7 -6.92 3.58 22.33
C TRP A 7 -7.13 2.40 21.37
N LEU A 8 -7.32 1.20 21.90
CA LEU A 8 -7.58 -0.02 21.14
C LEU A 8 -8.59 -0.90 21.89
N PRO A 9 -9.89 -0.84 21.55
CA PRO A 9 -10.49 0.08 20.58
C PRO A 9 -10.44 1.55 21.06
N PRO A 10 -10.43 2.52 20.13
CA PRO A 10 -10.32 3.92 20.51
C PRO A 10 -11.64 4.44 21.08
N SER A 11 -11.57 5.31 22.10
CA SER A 11 -12.71 6.15 22.49
C SER A 11 -13.02 7.17 21.37
N ARG A 12 -14.19 7.82 21.41
CA ARG A 12 -14.59 8.76 20.36
C ARG A 12 -13.62 9.95 20.28
N GLU A 13 -13.24 10.51 21.42
CA GLU A 13 -12.27 11.61 21.51
C GLU A 13 -10.90 11.22 20.93
N ASN A 14 -10.38 10.05 21.32
CA ASN A 14 -9.09 9.58 20.82
C ASN A 14 -9.15 9.24 19.33
N TRP A 15 -10.26 8.67 18.85
CA TRP A 15 -10.46 8.43 17.42
C TRP A 15 -10.53 9.72 16.61
N GLU A 16 -11.24 10.74 17.09
CA GLU A 16 -11.31 12.06 16.44
C GLU A 16 -9.94 12.73 16.40
N LEU A 17 -9.16 12.65 17.48
CA LEU A 17 -7.78 13.14 17.54
C LEU A 17 -6.89 12.42 16.52
N VAL A 18 -6.94 11.07 16.47
CA VAL A 18 -6.18 10.27 15.51
C VAL A 18 -6.56 10.64 14.08
N CYS A 19 -7.85 10.73 13.77
CA CYS A 19 -8.35 11.13 12.45
C CYS A 19 -7.92 12.55 12.06
N TYR A 20 -7.90 13.48 13.03
CA TYR A 20 -7.43 14.85 12.81
C TYR A 20 -5.94 14.88 12.47
N ILE A 21 -5.10 14.26 13.31
CA ILE A 21 -3.65 14.18 13.07
C ILE A 21 -3.36 13.49 11.73
N TRP A 22 -4.08 12.42 11.42
CA TRP A 22 -3.84 11.60 10.23
C TRP A 22 -4.03 12.35 8.91
N GLN A 23 -4.88 13.38 8.90
CA GLN A 23 -5.08 14.26 7.74
C GLN A 23 -3.84 15.08 7.38
N PHE A 24 -2.94 15.31 8.33
CA PHE A 24 -1.71 16.09 8.12
C PHE A 24 -0.50 15.24 7.78
N PHE A 25 -0.66 13.92 7.63
CA PHE A 25 0.41 13.03 7.18
C PHE A 25 1.11 13.48 5.87
N PRO A 26 0.45 14.15 4.90
CA PRO A 26 1.13 14.66 3.71
C PRO A 26 2.26 15.67 4.02
N ILE A 27 2.23 16.34 5.17
CA ILE A 27 3.32 17.22 5.62
C ILE A 27 4.57 16.39 5.94
N ILE A 28 4.39 15.19 6.49
CA ILE A 28 5.50 14.25 6.76
C ILE A 28 6.07 13.74 5.44
N THR A 29 5.22 13.44 4.45
CA THR A 29 5.68 12.99 3.13
C THR A 29 6.36 14.11 2.35
N ALA A 30 6.12 15.40 2.65
CA ALA A 30 6.88 16.52 2.09
C ALA A 30 8.40 16.35 2.29
N ALA A 31 8.83 15.77 3.42
CA ALA A 31 10.24 15.45 3.65
C ALA A 31 10.77 14.41 2.63
N GLN A 32 9.94 13.47 2.18
CA GLN A 32 10.35 12.48 1.16
C GLN A 32 10.59 13.10 -0.22
N TRP A 33 10.09 14.32 -0.48
CA TRP A 33 10.37 15.02 -1.73
C TRP A 33 11.80 15.55 -1.82
N VAL A 34 12.42 15.84 -0.67
CA VAL A 34 13.78 16.39 -0.56
C VAL A 34 14.81 15.36 -0.14
N LEU A 35 14.37 14.21 0.37
CA LEU A 35 15.23 13.12 0.81
C LEU A 35 15.34 12.03 -0.26
N ASP A 36 16.55 11.77 -0.73
CA ASP A 36 16.87 10.60 -1.58
C ASP A 36 17.08 9.32 -0.74
N TRP A 37 17.04 9.44 0.59
CA TRP A 37 17.30 8.35 1.52
C TRP A 37 16.00 7.61 1.91
N TYR A 38 15.82 6.43 1.34
CA TYR A 38 14.74 5.50 1.68
C TYR A 38 15.29 4.07 1.72
N PRO A 39 15.80 3.57 2.87
CA PRO A 39 16.60 2.34 2.93
C PRO A 39 15.75 1.06 2.82
N GLN A 40 15.10 0.88 1.67
CA GLN A 40 14.30 -0.27 1.30
C GLN A 40 14.31 -0.44 -0.24
N GLY A 41 14.16 -1.68 -0.73
CA GLY A 41 14.01 -1.93 -2.16
C GLY A 41 15.29 -1.63 -2.96
N LYS A 42 15.21 -0.72 -3.93
CA LYS A 42 16.36 -0.33 -4.79
C LYS A 42 17.39 0.53 -4.05
N THR A 43 16.99 1.15 -2.95
CA THR A 43 17.78 2.07 -2.12
C THR A 43 18.11 1.47 -0.75
N SER A 44 17.91 0.14 -0.60
CA SER A 44 18.31 -0.62 0.59
C SER A 44 19.80 -0.41 0.92
N ILE A 45 20.11 -0.23 2.20
CA ILE A 45 21.47 -0.11 2.72
C ILE A 45 21.85 -1.37 3.51
N GLU A 46 23.15 -1.63 3.66
CA GLU A 46 23.63 -2.66 4.57
C GLU A 46 23.66 -2.11 6.00
N SER A 47 22.95 -2.78 6.92
CA SER A 47 22.93 -2.45 8.35
C SER A 47 22.81 -3.74 9.15
N ARG A 48 23.48 -3.78 10.32
CA ARG A 48 23.43 -4.94 11.24
C ARG A 48 22.03 -5.20 11.79
N PHE A 49 21.16 -4.19 11.75
CA PHE A 49 19.79 -4.28 12.24
C PHE A 49 18.76 -4.56 11.14
N ASN A 50 19.20 -4.79 9.90
CA ASN A 50 18.28 -5.06 8.82
C ASN A 50 17.41 -6.28 9.11
N ILE A 51 16.12 -6.11 8.85
CA ILE A 51 15.13 -7.18 8.92
C ILE A 51 15.07 -7.85 7.55
N ASP A 52 14.82 -9.16 7.51
CA ASP A 52 14.54 -9.86 6.26
C ASP A 52 13.42 -9.14 5.49
N GLY A 53 13.60 -8.96 4.18
CA GLY A 53 12.71 -8.16 3.36
C GLY A 53 11.27 -8.71 3.30
N LYS A 54 11.11 -10.03 3.29
CA LYS A 54 9.78 -10.66 3.23
C LYS A 54 9.09 -10.60 4.58
N ILE A 55 9.80 -10.94 5.66
CA ILE A 55 9.24 -10.91 7.02
C ILE A 55 8.94 -9.48 7.45
N GLY A 56 9.86 -8.55 7.23
CA GLY A 56 9.69 -7.14 7.56
C GLY A 56 8.48 -6.54 6.84
N TRP A 57 8.33 -6.82 5.54
CA TRP A 57 7.16 -6.36 4.78
C TRP A 57 5.87 -6.99 5.28
N ALA A 58 5.87 -8.31 5.48
CA ALA A 58 4.66 -9.01 5.91
C ALA A 58 4.17 -8.53 7.27
N THR A 59 5.08 -8.33 8.22
CA THR A 59 4.74 -7.90 9.58
C THR A 59 4.32 -6.44 9.66
N MET A 60 5.01 -5.52 8.96
CA MET A 60 4.62 -4.10 8.99
C MET A 60 3.25 -3.88 8.34
N GLU A 61 2.97 -4.54 7.21
CA GLU A 61 1.71 -4.38 6.47
C GLU A 61 0.54 -5.10 7.17
N SER A 62 0.78 -6.22 7.85
CA SER A 62 -0.29 -6.98 8.52
C SER A 62 -0.90 -6.24 9.71
N ALA A 63 -0.17 -5.31 10.31
CA ALA A 63 -0.66 -4.50 11.43
C ALA A 63 -1.99 -3.82 11.12
N GLY A 64 -2.15 -3.30 9.90
CA GLY A 64 -3.33 -2.54 9.50
C GLY A 64 -4.62 -3.36 9.56
N PHE A 65 -4.68 -4.48 8.84
CA PHE A 65 -5.91 -5.28 8.77
C PHE A 65 -6.21 -5.99 10.09
N ILE A 66 -5.18 -6.42 10.84
CA ILE A 66 -5.37 -7.04 12.16
C ILE A 66 -5.99 -6.04 13.13
N THR A 67 -5.46 -4.81 13.18
CA THR A 67 -6.00 -3.74 14.04
C THR A 67 -7.41 -3.35 13.63
N LEU A 68 -7.69 -3.23 12.33
CA LEU A 68 -9.04 -2.93 11.84
C LEU A 68 -10.05 -4.00 12.28
N LEU A 69 -9.73 -5.28 12.08
CA LEU A 69 -10.61 -6.39 12.47
C LEU A 69 -10.83 -6.43 13.98
N TYR A 70 -9.77 -6.19 14.76
CA TYR A 70 -9.88 -6.10 16.21
C TYR A 70 -10.83 -4.98 16.65
N ILE A 71 -10.72 -3.78 16.06
CA ILE A 71 -11.60 -2.65 16.37
C ILE A 71 -13.03 -2.96 15.97
N MET A 72 -13.26 -3.51 14.78
CA MET A 72 -14.60 -3.90 14.32
C MET A 72 -15.25 -4.99 15.18
N TYR A 73 -14.47 -5.83 15.84
CA TYR A 73 -14.98 -6.84 16.77
C TYR A 73 -15.27 -6.27 18.17
N SER A 74 -14.47 -5.32 18.64
CA SER A 74 -14.49 -4.84 20.02
C SER A 74 -15.34 -3.59 20.21
N LEU A 75 -15.17 -2.57 19.36
CA LEU A 75 -15.80 -1.27 19.53
C LEU A 75 -17.33 -1.29 19.52
N PRO A 76 -18.02 -2.05 18.63
CA PRO A 76 -19.49 -2.07 18.65
C PRO A 76 -20.05 -2.55 19.99
N LYS A 77 -19.38 -3.51 20.63
CA LYS A 77 -19.78 -4.06 21.93
C LYS A 77 -19.63 -3.03 23.04
N GLU A 78 -18.56 -2.24 23.02
CA GLU A 78 -18.35 -1.16 24.00
C GLU A 78 -19.36 -0.02 23.83
N LEU A 79 -19.79 0.25 22.60
CA LEU A 79 -20.80 1.26 22.29
C LEU A 79 -22.24 0.76 22.50
N GLY A 80 -22.45 -0.50 22.87
CA GLY A 80 -23.78 -1.10 22.98
C GLY A 80 -24.52 -1.17 21.64
N LEU A 81 -23.79 -1.19 20.52
CA LEU A 81 -24.36 -1.34 19.19
C LEU A 81 -24.74 -2.80 18.92
N GLY A 82 -25.82 -2.98 18.17
CA GLY A 82 -26.20 -4.28 17.61
C GLY A 82 -25.27 -4.70 16.47
N GLU A 83 -25.83 -5.40 15.49
CA GLU A 83 -25.07 -5.82 14.31
C GLU A 83 -24.68 -4.63 13.43
N LEU A 84 -23.41 -4.59 13.00
CA LEU A 84 -22.93 -3.57 12.07
C LEU A 84 -23.59 -3.74 10.69
N PRO A 85 -23.91 -2.64 9.99
CA PRO A 85 -24.46 -2.69 8.65
C PRO A 85 -23.59 -3.45 7.66
N TRP A 86 -24.20 -3.98 6.59
CA TRP A 86 -23.45 -4.77 5.61
C TRP A 86 -22.44 -3.93 4.84
N GLY A 87 -22.73 -2.64 4.62
CA GLY A 87 -21.79 -1.72 3.97
C GLY A 87 -20.49 -1.52 4.76
N ASN A 88 -20.54 -1.56 6.09
CA ASN A 88 -19.34 -1.52 6.94
C ASN A 88 -18.47 -2.74 6.66
N TRP A 89 -19.09 -3.93 6.60
CA TRP A 89 -18.42 -5.19 6.29
C TRP A 89 -17.91 -5.25 4.85
N THR A 90 -18.61 -4.65 3.89
CA THR A 90 -18.13 -4.54 2.50
C THR A 90 -16.85 -3.73 2.42
N MET A 91 -16.80 -2.53 3.04
CA MET A 91 -15.57 -1.72 3.06
C MET A 91 -14.43 -2.44 3.78
N ALA A 92 -14.72 -3.05 4.93
CA ALA A 92 -13.75 -3.84 5.68
C ALA A 92 -13.23 -5.03 4.87
N GLY A 93 -14.11 -5.73 4.16
CA GLY A 93 -13.79 -6.87 3.31
C GLY A 93 -12.86 -6.48 2.16
N CYS A 94 -13.15 -5.37 1.46
CA CYS A 94 -12.25 -4.82 0.44
C CYS A 94 -10.86 -4.52 1.02
N PHE A 95 -10.80 -3.81 2.15
CA PHE A 95 -9.54 -3.47 2.80
C PHE A 95 -8.76 -4.72 3.22
N VAL A 96 -9.40 -5.66 3.90
CA VAL A 96 -8.77 -6.92 4.34
C VAL A 96 -8.31 -7.74 3.15
N PHE A 97 -9.10 -7.85 2.09
CA PHE A 97 -8.72 -8.62 0.90
C PHE A 97 -7.48 -8.03 0.21
N HIS A 98 -7.44 -6.71 0.03
CA HIS A 98 -6.25 -6.02 -0.45
C HIS A 98 -5.04 -6.35 0.43
N TYR A 99 -5.16 -6.20 1.76
CA TYR A 99 -4.04 -6.41 2.66
C TYR A 99 -3.65 -7.88 2.84
N LEU A 100 -4.55 -8.85 2.67
CA LEU A 100 -4.18 -10.26 2.59
C LEU A 100 -3.29 -10.53 1.37
N TYR A 101 -3.64 -9.93 0.23
CA TYR A 101 -2.78 -9.99 -0.95
C TYR A 101 -1.44 -9.27 -0.70
N ARG A 102 -1.48 -8.03 -0.21
CA ARG A 102 -0.33 -7.13 -0.09
C ARG A 102 0.64 -7.51 1.03
N ALA A 103 0.12 -7.88 2.19
CA ALA A 103 0.90 -8.16 3.40
C ALA A 103 1.29 -9.64 3.51
N VAL A 104 0.47 -10.57 3.02
CA VAL A 104 0.70 -12.01 3.26
C VAL A 104 1.11 -12.70 1.96
N VAL A 105 0.21 -12.75 0.98
CA VAL A 105 0.40 -13.57 -0.23
C VAL A 105 1.57 -13.05 -1.07
N SER A 106 1.62 -11.75 -1.34
CA SER A 106 2.65 -11.12 -2.18
C SER A 106 4.07 -11.33 -1.63
N PRO A 107 4.42 -10.88 -0.40
CA PRO A 107 5.79 -11.01 0.10
C PRO A 107 6.20 -12.45 0.43
N LEU A 108 5.31 -13.24 1.05
CA LEU A 108 5.68 -14.57 1.56
C LEU A 108 5.65 -15.65 0.48
N LEU A 109 4.68 -15.58 -0.44
CA LEU A 109 4.43 -16.67 -1.41
C LEU A 109 4.83 -16.31 -2.84
N LEU A 110 4.54 -15.09 -3.31
CA LEU A 110 4.67 -14.77 -4.74
C LEU A 110 6.02 -14.12 -5.10
N ASN A 111 6.54 -13.26 -4.22
CA ASN A 111 7.73 -12.47 -4.51
C ASN A 111 8.98 -13.35 -4.52
N PRO A 112 9.77 -13.36 -5.62
CA PRO A 112 10.97 -14.20 -5.70
C PRO A 112 12.03 -13.73 -4.69
N SER A 113 12.18 -12.42 -4.51
CA SER A 113 13.11 -11.81 -3.56
C SER A 113 12.64 -10.42 -3.14
N MET A 114 13.06 -10.01 -1.95
CA MET A 114 12.86 -8.66 -1.41
C MET A 114 14.17 -8.21 -0.75
N SER A 115 14.60 -6.98 -1.03
CA SER A 115 15.77 -6.41 -0.37
C SER A 115 15.52 -6.28 1.13
N PRO A 116 16.56 -6.38 1.98
CA PRO A 116 16.42 -6.14 3.42
C PRO A 116 15.79 -4.78 3.73
N ILE A 117 15.10 -4.71 4.87
CA ILE A 117 14.38 -3.51 5.31
C ILE A 117 15.06 -2.97 6.57
N HIS A 118 15.41 -1.68 6.56
CA HIS A 118 15.93 -1.03 7.76
C HIS A 118 14.81 -0.87 8.81
N PRO A 119 15.08 -1.10 10.12
CA PRO A 119 14.05 -0.99 11.17
C PRO A 119 13.34 0.35 11.21
N PHE A 120 14.04 1.44 10.88
CA PHE A 120 13.41 2.76 10.76
C PHE A 120 12.24 2.78 9.77
N VAL A 121 12.40 2.16 8.58
CA VAL A 121 11.33 2.07 7.58
C VAL A 121 10.20 1.19 8.09
N TRP A 122 10.54 0.08 8.75
CA TRP A 122 9.56 -0.81 9.36
C TRP A 122 8.71 -0.09 10.41
N ILE A 123 9.33 0.66 11.33
CA ILE A 123 8.63 1.39 12.40
C ILE A 123 7.71 2.45 11.80
N MET A 124 8.16 3.18 10.78
CA MET A 124 7.36 4.21 10.11
C MET A 124 6.18 3.59 9.35
N ALA A 125 6.39 2.47 8.65
CA ALA A 125 5.33 1.75 7.95
C ALA A 125 4.31 1.14 8.93
N PHE A 126 4.79 0.56 10.03
CA PHE A 126 3.94 0.05 11.10
C PHE A 126 3.10 1.18 11.71
N GLY A 127 3.71 2.33 12.03
CA GLY A 127 3.01 3.52 12.51
C GLY A 127 1.94 3.98 11.53
N PHE A 128 2.28 4.09 10.24
CA PHE A 128 1.32 4.40 9.17
C PHE A 128 0.11 3.46 9.20
N GLN A 129 0.36 2.15 9.26
CA GLN A 129 -0.69 1.12 9.29
C GLN A 129 -1.56 1.23 10.55
N MET A 130 -0.98 1.55 11.71
CA MET A 130 -1.73 1.74 12.95
C MET A 130 -2.65 2.96 12.90
N PHE A 131 -2.14 4.14 12.50
CA PHE A 131 -2.98 5.35 12.36
C PHE A 131 -4.10 5.15 11.34
N ASN A 132 -3.78 4.51 10.21
CA ASN A 132 -4.74 4.22 9.17
C ASN A 132 -5.85 3.26 9.66
N ALA A 133 -5.46 2.15 10.29
CA ALA A 133 -6.39 1.15 10.80
C ALA A 133 -7.26 1.64 11.95
N ILE A 134 -6.72 2.47 12.86
CA ILE A 134 -7.51 3.10 13.92
C ILE A 134 -8.55 4.05 13.32
N SER A 135 -8.13 4.88 12.35
CA SER A 135 -9.02 5.85 11.68
C SER A 135 -10.15 5.13 10.94
N ILE A 136 -9.81 4.15 10.09
CA ILE A 136 -10.77 3.39 9.30
C ILE A 136 -11.62 2.49 10.20
N GLY A 137 -10.99 1.75 11.10
CA GLY A 137 -11.64 0.83 12.02
C GLY A 137 -12.69 1.53 12.87
N GLY A 138 -12.37 2.68 13.48
CA GLY A 138 -13.35 3.43 14.26
C GLY A 138 -14.55 3.91 13.44
N TYR A 139 -14.31 4.37 12.19
CA TYR A 139 -15.40 4.76 11.29
C TYR A 139 -16.32 3.58 10.96
N LEU A 140 -15.74 2.42 10.61
CA LEU A 140 -16.51 1.22 10.25
C LEU A 140 -17.10 0.49 11.45
N ALA A 141 -16.63 0.73 12.67
CA ALA A 141 -17.02 -0.02 13.86
C ALA A 141 -18.01 0.72 14.77
N GLY A 142 -18.42 1.95 14.45
CA GLY A 142 -19.49 2.63 15.19
C GLY A 142 -19.42 4.15 15.22
N TYR A 143 -18.32 4.76 14.76
CA TYR A 143 -18.21 6.23 14.71
C TYR A 143 -18.63 6.84 13.37
N GLY A 144 -18.74 6.02 12.32
CA GLY A 144 -19.37 6.35 11.06
C GLY A 144 -20.83 5.83 10.99
N PRO A 145 -21.29 5.39 9.81
CA PRO A 145 -22.65 4.88 9.62
C PRO A 145 -22.94 3.64 10.48
N THR A 146 -24.09 3.64 11.16
CA THR A 146 -24.54 2.54 12.03
C THR A 146 -25.86 1.94 11.59
N SER A 147 -26.50 2.48 10.54
CA SER A 147 -27.77 1.98 10.01
C SER A 147 -27.67 1.48 8.57
N GLN A 148 -28.49 0.50 8.21
CA GLN A 148 -28.60 0.02 6.82
C GLN A 148 -29.14 1.10 5.87
N TYR A 149 -29.98 2.00 6.39
CA TYR A 149 -30.57 3.10 5.62
C TYR A 149 -29.49 4.07 5.12
N GLU A 150 -28.50 4.39 5.94
CA GLU A 150 -27.39 5.27 5.54
C GLU A 150 -26.53 4.69 4.40
N TRP A 151 -26.45 3.36 4.30
CA TRP A 151 -25.78 2.67 3.20
C TRP A 151 -26.68 2.55 1.96
N ALA A 152 -27.96 2.27 2.16
CA ALA A 152 -28.94 2.25 1.06
C ALA A 152 -28.98 3.60 0.33
N ALA A 153 -28.91 4.71 1.08
CA ALA A 153 -28.88 6.08 0.54
C ALA A 153 -27.66 6.39 -0.33
N ARG A 154 -26.60 5.56 -0.30
CA ARG A 154 -25.39 5.70 -1.14
C ARG A 154 -25.12 4.48 -2.01
N SER A 155 -26.14 3.64 -2.24
CA SER A 155 -25.99 2.35 -2.93
C SER A 155 -25.44 2.45 -4.35
N GLU A 156 -25.79 3.50 -5.09
CA GLU A 156 -25.28 3.75 -6.45
C GLU A 156 -23.77 4.03 -6.44
N TYR A 157 -23.32 4.95 -5.58
CA TYR A 157 -21.89 5.25 -5.40
C TYR A 157 -21.11 4.05 -4.88
N MET A 158 -21.74 3.25 -4.03
CA MET A 158 -21.17 2.01 -3.51
C MET A 158 -20.95 0.97 -4.61
N PHE A 159 -21.93 0.78 -5.50
CA PHE A 159 -21.79 -0.13 -6.63
C PHE A 159 -20.67 0.31 -7.58
N LEU A 160 -20.68 1.58 -7.99
CA LEU A 160 -19.61 2.11 -8.85
C LEU A 160 -18.25 2.03 -8.15
N GLY A 161 -18.21 2.28 -6.84
CA GLY A 161 -17.00 2.24 -6.02
C GLY A 161 -16.40 0.85 -5.97
N LEU A 162 -17.25 -0.17 -5.79
CA LEU A 162 -16.86 -1.57 -5.85
C LEU A 162 -16.33 -1.97 -7.23
N VAL A 163 -16.97 -1.54 -8.32
CA VAL A 163 -16.47 -1.83 -9.67
C VAL A 163 -15.08 -1.23 -9.87
N ILE A 164 -14.89 0.04 -9.52
CA ILE A 164 -13.60 0.73 -9.63
C ILE A 164 -12.55 0.06 -8.74
N TRP A 165 -12.92 -0.29 -7.49
CA TRP A 165 -12.03 -0.98 -6.56
C TRP A 165 -11.58 -2.34 -7.10
N CYS A 166 -12.51 -3.17 -7.59
CA CYS A 166 -12.21 -4.47 -8.18
C CYS A 166 -11.27 -4.37 -9.38
N TRP A 167 -11.56 -3.47 -10.33
CA TRP A 167 -10.70 -3.28 -11.50
C TRP A 167 -9.33 -2.69 -11.14
N GLY A 168 -9.29 -1.78 -10.17
CA GLY A 168 -8.06 -1.22 -9.61
C GLY A 168 -7.18 -2.32 -9.01
N LEU A 169 -7.73 -3.16 -8.14
CA LEU A 169 -7.02 -4.26 -7.51
C LEU A 169 -6.54 -5.29 -8.53
N LEU A 170 -7.41 -5.75 -9.44
CA LEU A 170 -7.01 -6.71 -10.48
C LEU A 170 -5.89 -6.16 -11.37
N ALA A 171 -5.98 -4.88 -11.75
CA ALA A 171 -4.93 -4.22 -12.50
C ALA A 171 -3.65 -4.08 -11.66
N ASN A 172 -3.73 -3.75 -10.38
CA ASN A 172 -2.57 -3.70 -9.48
C ASN A 172 -1.89 -5.08 -9.42
N MET A 173 -2.65 -6.14 -9.16
CA MET A 173 -2.16 -7.53 -9.09
C MET A 173 -1.48 -7.98 -10.40
N PHE A 174 -2.07 -7.63 -11.55
CA PHE A 174 -1.50 -7.92 -12.87
C PHE A 174 -0.13 -7.25 -13.06
N HIS A 175 -0.01 -5.97 -12.71
CA HIS A 175 1.24 -5.24 -12.87
C HIS A 175 2.30 -5.68 -11.84
N ASP A 176 1.89 -6.06 -10.62
CA ASP A 176 2.77 -6.65 -9.64
C ASP A 176 3.31 -8.01 -10.12
N ASP A 177 2.49 -8.84 -10.76
CA ASP A 177 2.94 -10.12 -11.31
C ASP A 177 3.92 -9.95 -12.48
N ASP A 178 3.70 -8.97 -13.36
CA ASP A 178 4.67 -8.62 -14.41
C ASP A 178 6.03 -8.22 -13.79
N LEU A 179 6.03 -7.43 -12.72
CA LEU A 179 7.25 -7.08 -11.99
C LEU A 179 7.94 -8.30 -11.37
N ARG A 180 7.17 -9.27 -10.86
CA ARG A 180 7.74 -10.53 -10.34
C ARG A 180 8.40 -11.33 -11.44
N GLU A 181 7.76 -11.47 -12.60
CA GLU A 181 8.35 -12.22 -13.71
C GLU A 181 9.62 -11.53 -14.24
N ILE A 182 9.63 -10.19 -14.29
CA ILE A 182 10.82 -9.44 -14.65
C ILE A 182 11.97 -9.69 -13.66
N ARG A 183 11.68 -9.75 -12.34
CA ARG A 183 12.68 -10.11 -11.33
C ARG A 183 13.21 -11.53 -11.52
N ARG A 184 12.33 -12.51 -11.78
CA ARG A 184 12.73 -13.90 -12.05
C ARG A 184 13.59 -13.99 -13.31
N ALA A 185 13.20 -13.30 -14.39
CA ALA A 185 13.96 -13.24 -15.64
C ALA A 185 15.34 -12.59 -15.46
N ALA A 186 15.43 -11.54 -14.66
CA ALA A 186 16.69 -10.89 -14.32
C ALA A 186 17.61 -11.82 -13.51
N ASP A 187 17.08 -12.54 -12.52
CA ASP A 187 17.83 -13.53 -11.73
C ASP A 187 18.36 -14.67 -12.61
N ARG A 188 17.53 -15.23 -13.51
CA ARG A 188 17.97 -16.25 -14.49
C ARG A 188 19.13 -15.75 -15.35
N LYS A 189 19.08 -14.50 -15.81
CA LYS A 189 20.17 -13.88 -16.59
C LYS A 189 21.42 -13.66 -15.76
N GLN A 190 21.29 -13.24 -14.50
CA GLN A 190 22.41 -13.01 -13.61
C GLN A 190 23.14 -14.32 -13.31
N ARG A 191 22.41 -15.40 -13.01
CA ARG A 191 22.99 -16.74 -12.79
C ARG A 191 23.71 -17.27 -14.04
N LYS A 192 23.13 -17.07 -15.23
CA LYS A 192 23.77 -17.45 -16.49
C LYS A 192 25.09 -16.70 -16.70
N ALA A 193 25.10 -15.38 -16.48
CA ALA A 193 26.30 -14.57 -16.60
C ALA A 193 27.38 -14.98 -15.57
N ALA A 194 26.99 -15.32 -14.35
CA ALA A 194 27.88 -15.83 -13.31
C ALA A 194 28.52 -17.16 -13.71
N ALA A 195 27.72 -18.10 -14.25
CA ALA A 195 28.19 -19.38 -14.74
C ALA A 195 29.17 -19.22 -15.92
N GLU A 196 28.87 -18.34 -16.88
CA GLU A 196 29.75 -18.04 -18.01
C GLU A 196 31.08 -17.41 -17.59
N GLN A 197 31.09 -16.66 -16.48
CA GLN A 197 32.30 -16.06 -15.91
C GLN A 197 33.02 -16.95 -14.88
N GLY A 198 32.46 -18.12 -14.56
CA GLY A 198 33.00 -19.01 -13.51
C GLY A 198 33.01 -18.38 -12.11
N LYS A 199 32.11 -17.42 -11.84
CA LYS A 199 32.08 -16.63 -10.61
C LYS A 199 30.82 -16.92 -9.76
N PRO A 200 30.88 -16.73 -8.43
CA PRO A 200 29.69 -16.74 -7.59
C PRO A 200 28.66 -15.69 -8.03
N VAL A 201 27.36 -16.00 -7.91
CA VAL A 201 26.27 -15.11 -8.36
C VAL A 201 26.30 -13.76 -7.65
N GLU A 202 26.71 -13.74 -6.37
CA GLU A 202 26.82 -12.50 -5.58
C GLU A 202 27.90 -11.55 -6.10
N SER A 203 28.91 -12.07 -6.80
CA SER A 203 30.02 -11.28 -7.33
C SER A 203 29.74 -10.66 -8.71
N VAL A 204 28.59 -10.97 -9.30
CA VAL A 204 28.13 -10.39 -10.57
C VAL A 204 27.17 -9.24 -10.27
N ASP A 205 27.34 -8.13 -11.00
CA ASP A 205 26.47 -6.97 -10.89
C ASP A 205 24.99 -7.34 -11.06
N LYS A 206 24.16 -6.82 -10.15
CA LYS A 206 22.72 -7.04 -10.16
C LYS A 206 22.09 -6.54 -11.47
N ILE A 207 21.46 -7.46 -12.20
CA ILE A 207 20.80 -7.15 -13.46
C ILE A 207 19.41 -6.59 -13.19
N TYR A 208 19.08 -5.48 -13.84
CA TYR A 208 17.74 -4.89 -13.81
C TYR A 208 17.15 -4.85 -15.21
N MET A 209 15.83 -4.93 -15.28
CA MET A 209 15.07 -4.91 -16.53
C MET A 209 13.94 -3.88 -16.45
N ILE A 210 13.56 -3.35 -17.61
CA ILE A 210 12.48 -2.36 -17.72
C ILE A 210 11.17 -3.11 -18.00
N PRO A 211 10.09 -2.85 -17.24
CA PRO A 211 8.79 -3.45 -17.51
C PRO A 211 8.19 -2.96 -18.82
N LYS A 212 7.39 -3.80 -19.49
CA LYS A 212 6.87 -3.52 -20.84
C LYS A 212 5.41 -3.91 -21.05
N ASN A 213 4.82 -4.68 -20.16
CA ASN A 213 3.46 -5.21 -20.36
C ASN A 213 2.40 -4.29 -19.73
N GLY A 214 1.18 -4.35 -20.25
CA GLY A 214 0.06 -3.53 -19.76
C GLY A 214 0.35 -2.03 -19.79
N LEU A 215 0.02 -1.35 -18.69
CA LEU A 215 0.23 0.09 -18.51
C LEU A 215 1.71 0.45 -18.36
N PHE A 216 2.63 -0.51 -18.18
CA PHE A 216 4.07 -0.22 -18.19
C PHE A 216 4.59 0.29 -19.53
N LYS A 217 3.80 0.16 -20.60
CA LYS A 217 4.04 0.83 -21.89
C LYS A 217 4.03 2.35 -21.76
N TYR A 218 3.24 2.90 -20.83
CA TYR A 218 3.03 4.33 -20.66
C TYR A 218 3.64 4.88 -19.37
N SER A 219 3.68 4.09 -18.31
CA SER A 219 4.06 4.52 -16.96
C SER A 219 4.99 3.51 -16.27
N LEU A 220 6.10 3.97 -15.69
CA LEU A 220 7.08 3.10 -15.01
C LEU A 220 6.55 2.52 -13.68
N HIS A 221 5.56 3.15 -13.06
CA HIS A 221 4.95 2.73 -11.80
C HIS A 221 3.45 2.51 -11.96
N ALA A 222 3.07 1.77 -13.02
CA ALA A 222 1.68 1.42 -13.31
C ALA A 222 0.92 0.81 -12.12
N HIS A 223 1.57 -0.07 -11.35
CA HIS A 223 1.00 -0.69 -10.15
C HIS A 223 0.53 0.35 -9.11
N TYR A 224 1.29 1.43 -8.87
CA TYR A 224 0.87 2.52 -7.98
C TYR A 224 -0.35 3.27 -8.51
N LEU A 225 -0.41 3.53 -9.83
CA LEU A 225 -1.60 4.17 -10.41
C LEU A 225 -2.85 3.30 -10.24
N CYS A 226 -2.72 1.98 -10.44
CA CYS A 226 -3.82 1.04 -10.22
C CYS A 226 -4.26 1.01 -8.75
N GLU A 227 -3.30 1.09 -7.82
CA GLU A 227 -3.56 1.16 -6.37
C GLU A 227 -4.29 2.45 -6.00
N TRP A 228 -3.96 3.58 -6.63
CA TRP A 228 -4.71 4.82 -6.44
C TRP A 228 -6.15 4.74 -6.96
N ILE A 229 -6.35 4.10 -8.12
CA ILE A 229 -7.68 3.86 -8.68
C ILE A 229 -8.48 2.95 -7.74
N GLU A 230 -7.85 1.90 -7.23
CA GLU A 230 -8.45 1.00 -6.24
C GLU A 230 -8.96 1.78 -5.02
N TRP A 231 -8.09 2.54 -4.37
CA TRP A 231 -8.45 3.30 -3.16
C TRP A 231 -9.40 4.47 -3.44
N ALA A 232 -9.40 5.03 -4.65
CA ALA A 232 -10.41 6.00 -5.08
C ALA A 232 -11.80 5.36 -5.18
N GLY A 233 -11.88 4.15 -5.74
CA GLY A 233 -13.10 3.34 -5.72
C GLY A 233 -13.56 3.06 -4.29
N TRP A 234 -12.64 2.64 -3.42
CA TRP A 234 -12.94 2.36 -2.01
C TRP A 234 -13.43 3.59 -1.23
N TRP A 235 -12.85 4.78 -1.47
CA TRP A 235 -13.37 6.02 -0.90
C TRP A 235 -14.79 6.32 -1.40
N MET A 236 -15.07 6.07 -2.68
CA MET A 236 -16.41 6.26 -3.25
C MET A 236 -17.47 5.35 -2.60
N ILE A 237 -17.10 4.13 -2.18
CA ILE A 237 -17.95 3.24 -1.37
C ILE A 237 -18.33 3.92 -0.05
N GLY A 238 -17.35 4.47 0.67
CA GLY A 238 -17.58 5.18 1.92
C GLY A 238 -18.35 6.50 1.75
N GLY A 239 -18.26 7.11 0.57
CA GLY A 239 -18.89 8.39 0.24
C GLY A 239 -18.12 9.59 0.77
N TRP A 240 -18.56 10.79 0.39
CA TRP A 240 -17.83 12.04 0.64
C TRP A 240 -17.56 12.33 2.13
N LYS A 241 -18.46 11.88 3.02
CA LYS A 241 -18.34 12.03 4.48
C LYS A 241 -17.38 11.04 5.13
N CYS A 242 -16.88 10.04 4.39
CA CYS A 242 -15.88 9.10 4.90
C CYS A 242 -14.48 9.74 4.87
N VAL A 243 -14.23 10.59 5.87
CA VAL A 243 -12.95 11.30 6.03
C VAL A 243 -11.77 10.31 6.11
N PRO A 244 -11.82 9.20 6.88
CA PRO A 244 -10.70 8.26 6.92
C PRO A 244 -10.33 7.67 5.56
N ALA A 245 -11.32 7.32 4.72
CA ALA A 245 -11.03 6.77 3.39
C ALA A 245 -10.42 7.80 2.44
N ARG A 246 -10.91 9.04 2.47
CA ARG A 246 -10.30 10.14 1.71
C ARG A 246 -8.87 10.39 2.17
N THR A 247 -8.65 10.47 3.48
CA THR A 247 -7.33 10.70 4.07
C THR A 247 -6.37 9.61 3.67
N PHE A 248 -6.80 8.35 3.72
CA PHE A 248 -5.97 7.22 3.30
C PHE A 248 -5.55 7.34 1.84
N LEU A 249 -6.49 7.60 0.92
CA LEU A 249 -6.17 7.81 -0.50
C LEU A 249 -5.15 8.94 -0.70
N LEU A 250 -5.32 10.08 -0.03
CA LEU A 250 -4.38 11.20 -0.12
C LEU A 250 -3.00 10.85 0.44
N ASN A 251 -2.96 10.09 1.54
CA ASN A 251 -1.71 9.65 2.16
C ASN A 251 -0.98 8.65 1.27
N GLU A 252 -1.69 7.74 0.60
CA GLU A 252 -1.15 6.84 -0.42
C GLU A 252 -0.54 7.62 -1.60
N VAL A 253 -1.30 8.55 -2.16
CA VAL A 253 -0.83 9.39 -3.29
C VAL A 253 0.44 10.15 -2.91
N THR A 254 0.42 10.83 -1.77
CA THR A 254 1.54 11.68 -1.33
C THR A 254 2.77 10.88 -0.92
N THR A 255 2.62 9.62 -0.50
CA THR A 255 3.73 8.71 -0.19
C THR A 255 4.32 8.05 -1.43
N MET A 256 3.49 7.64 -2.38
CA MET A 256 3.93 6.91 -3.58
C MET A 256 4.49 7.84 -4.66
N LEU A 257 3.96 9.06 -4.77
CA LEU A 257 4.35 9.98 -5.84
C LEU A 257 5.85 10.37 -5.81
N PRO A 258 6.45 10.77 -4.67
CA PRO A 258 7.89 11.02 -4.59
C PRO A 258 8.71 9.82 -5.02
N ARG A 259 8.30 8.62 -4.58
CA ARG A 259 8.97 7.36 -4.91
C ARG A 259 8.90 7.04 -6.39
N ALA A 260 7.77 7.28 -7.04
CA ALA A 260 7.63 7.09 -8.48
C ALA A 260 8.56 8.04 -9.28
N LEU A 261 8.69 9.29 -8.84
CA LEU A 261 9.57 10.28 -9.46
C LEU A 261 11.05 9.92 -9.27
N GLN A 262 11.45 9.57 -8.05
CA GLN A 262 12.80 9.07 -7.76
C GLN A 262 13.11 7.79 -8.54
N GLY A 263 12.14 6.86 -8.60
CA GLY A 263 12.25 5.63 -9.38
C GLY A 263 12.46 5.90 -10.87
N LYS A 264 11.76 6.89 -11.44
CA LYS A 264 11.98 7.32 -12.83
C LYS A 264 13.39 7.88 -13.04
N ARG A 265 13.86 8.77 -12.16
CA ARG A 265 15.24 9.29 -12.21
C ARG A 265 16.27 8.16 -12.15
N TRP A 266 16.03 7.15 -11.31
CA TRP A 266 16.87 5.96 -11.24
C TRP A 266 16.85 5.15 -12.56
N TYR A 267 15.68 4.95 -13.17
CA TYR A 267 15.57 4.29 -14.49
C TYR A 267 16.31 5.07 -15.58
N GLU A 268 16.19 6.40 -15.59
CA GLU A 268 16.88 7.27 -16.56
C GLU A 268 18.40 7.17 -16.40
N LYS A 269 18.91 7.20 -15.16
CA LYS A 269 20.34 7.04 -14.87
C LYS A 269 20.85 5.65 -15.23
N LYS A 270 20.06 4.59 -15.01
CA LYS A 270 20.50 3.19 -15.21
C LYS A 270 20.44 2.76 -16.68
N PHE A 271 19.42 3.18 -17.43
CA PHE A 271 19.16 2.68 -18.79
C PHE A 271 19.31 3.75 -19.88
N GLY A 272 19.38 5.03 -19.53
CA GLY A 272 19.32 6.14 -20.47
C GLY A 272 17.88 6.50 -20.85
N LYS A 273 17.64 7.79 -21.13
CA LYS A 273 16.29 8.32 -21.43
C LYS A 273 15.68 7.69 -22.69
N ASP A 274 16.49 7.45 -23.72
CA ASP A 274 16.02 6.92 -25.02
C ASP A 274 15.40 5.52 -24.87
N LYS A 275 15.99 4.68 -24.00
CA LYS A 275 15.48 3.32 -23.74
C LYS A 275 14.16 3.29 -22.98
N LEU A 276 13.78 4.40 -22.34
CA LEU A 276 12.49 4.52 -21.64
C LEU A 276 11.35 4.93 -22.56
N GLN A 277 11.62 5.29 -23.82
CA GLN A 277 10.60 5.52 -24.85
C GLN A 277 9.50 6.51 -24.41
N GLY A 278 9.86 7.57 -23.70
CA GLY A 278 8.92 8.58 -23.23
C GLY A 278 7.99 8.17 -22.08
N ARG A 279 8.20 7.00 -21.47
CA ARG A 279 7.41 6.54 -20.32
C ARG A 279 7.43 7.54 -19.18
N LYS A 280 6.24 7.77 -18.64
CA LYS A 280 5.98 8.64 -17.51
C LYS A 280 6.28 7.93 -16.19
N ALA A 281 6.40 8.69 -15.10
CA ALA A 281 6.68 8.13 -13.78
C ALA A 281 5.49 7.31 -13.29
N ILE A 282 4.29 7.89 -13.35
CA ILE A 282 3.06 7.31 -12.80
C ILE A 282 1.81 7.62 -13.65
N ILE A 283 1.55 8.86 -14.06
CA ILE A 283 0.34 9.24 -14.83
C ILE A 283 0.67 9.30 -16.33
N PRO A 284 0.07 8.43 -17.18
CA PRO A 284 0.24 8.47 -18.62
C PRO A 284 -0.05 9.86 -19.21
N GLY A 285 0.83 10.33 -20.10
CA GLY A 285 0.70 11.64 -20.74
C GLY A 285 1.08 12.84 -19.87
N VAL A 286 1.06 12.71 -18.54
CA VAL A 286 1.31 13.83 -17.62
C VAL A 286 2.68 13.69 -16.94
N LEU A 287 2.83 12.72 -16.02
CA LEU A 287 3.92 12.70 -15.04
C LEU A 287 4.65 11.37 -14.98
#